data_AF-A0A9N9CEL7-F1
#
_entry.id   AF-A0A9N9CEL7-F1
#
_cell.length_a   1.000
_cell.length_b   1.000
_cell.length_c   1.000
_cell.angle_alpha   90.00
_cell.angle_beta   90.00
_cell.angle_gamma   90.00
#
_symmetry.space_group_name_H-M   'P 1'
#
loop_
_entity.id
_entity.type
_entity.pdbx_description
1 polymer ?
#
loop_
_entity_poly.entity_id
_entity_poly.type
_entity_poly.pdbx_seq_one_letter_code
_entity_poly.pdbx_strand_id
1 'polypeptide(L)'
;MPPVGVTPKTRSMMRFLSIDPEIFPLMGVLLTIFTGVGYMLGRKATNVNSEGEGETSDFKYRFHKNADLNEQILEAPSAVAEHKIRVNLPKETKERLPKGMTVE
;
A
#
# COMPACT_ATOMS: atom_id res chain seq x y z
N MET A 1 -51.35 12.68 11.27
CA MET A 1 -51.11 12.75 9.80
C MET A 1 -49.72 13.34 9.60
N PRO A 2 -48.72 12.61 9.08
CA PRO A 2 -47.42 13.19 8.76
C PRO A 2 -47.46 13.93 7.40
N PRO A 3 -46.64 14.98 7.23
CA PRO A 3 -46.62 15.82 6.02
C PRO A 3 -46.05 15.10 4.80
N VAL A 4 -46.59 15.45 3.63
CA VAL A 4 -46.25 14.89 2.31
C VAL A 4 -44.77 15.15 2.00
N GLY A 5 -43.97 14.08 2.04
CA GLY A 5 -42.54 14.13 1.76
C GLY A 5 -42.27 14.44 0.29
N VAL A 6 -41.46 15.46 0.05
CA VAL A 6 -40.83 15.71 -1.25
C VAL A 6 -39.80 14.61 -1.47
N THR A 7 -40.15 13.58 -2.25
CA THR A 7 -39.16 12.57 -2.65
C THR A 7 -38.21 13.20 -3.66
N PRO A 8 -36.88 13.18 -3.42
CA PRO A 8 -35.94 13.67 -4.42
C PRO A 8 -36.04 12.76 -5.65
N LYS A 9 -36.44 13.34 -6.78
CA LYS A 9 -36.50 12.65 -8.07
C LYS A 9 -35.08 12.26 -8.47
N THR A 10 -34.72 11.01 -8.22
CA THR A 10 -33.46 10.42 -8.64
C THR A 10 -33.33 10.55 -10.15
N ARG A 11 -32.37 11.36 -10.59
CA ARG A 11 -32.07 11.51 -12.02
C ARG A 11 -31.37 10.24 -12.48
N SER A 12 -31.91 9.59 -13.51
CA SER A 12 -31.33 8.38 -14.09
C SER A 12 -29.93 8.67 -14.63
N MET A 13 -28.91 7.94 -14.17
CA MET A 13 -27.52 8.10 -14.62
C MET A 13 -27.36 7.88 -16.13
N MET A 14 -28.16 6.99 -16.72
CA MET A 14 -28.21 6.77 -18.17
C MET A 14 -28.62 8.03 -18.92
N ARG A 15 -29.54 8.82 -18.36
CA ARG A 15 -29.92 10.10 -18.95
C ARG A 15 -28.80 11.12 -18.73
N PHE A 16 -28.19 11.17 -17.56
CA PHE A 16 -27.07 12.09 -17.29
C PHE A 16 -25.92 11.93 -18.30
N LEU A 17 -25.64 10.71 -18.76
CA LEU A 17 -24.61 10.43 -19.78
C LEU A 17 -25.02 10.76 -21.23
N SER A 18 -26.31 10.95 -21.51
CA SER A 18 -26.84 11.10 -22.88
C SER A 18 -27.58 12.42 -23.13
N ILE A 19 -27.71 13.28 -22.12
CA ILE A 19 -28.48 14.53 -22.23
C ILE A 19 -27.69 15.62 -22.99
N ASP A 20 -26.39 15.84 -22.72
CA ASP A 20 -25.63 16.97 -23.31
C ASP A 20 -24.23 16.59 -23.83
N PRO A 21 -23.79 17.16 -24.97
CA PRO A 21 -22.44 16.92 -25.52
C PRO A 21 -21.31 17.45 -24.63
N GLU A 22 -21.61 18.33 -23.67
CA GLU A 22 -20.66 18.88 -22.70
C GLU A 22 -20.26 17.90 -21.58
N ILE A 23 -21.01 16.80 -21.40
CA ILE A 23 -20.66 15.77 -20.42
C ILE A 23 -19.38 15.02 -20.83
N PHE A 24 -19.10 14.86 -22.12
CA PHE A 24 -17.91 14.14 -22.59
C PHE A 24 -16.58 14.76 -22.12
N PRO A 25 -16.32 16.07 -22.31
CA PRO A 25 -15.11 16.68 -21.77
C PRO A 25 -15.08 16.67 -20.23
N LEU A 26 -16.23 16.82 -19.58
CA LEU A 26 -16.32 16.78 -18.12
C LEU A 26 -15.94 15.40 -17.55
N MET A 27 -16.43 14.32 -18.18
CA MET A 27 -16.06 12.95 -17.84
C MET A 27 -14.58 12.68 -18.13
N GLY A 28 -14.01 13.29 -19.18
CA GLY A 28 -12.58 13.22 -19.46
C GLY A 28 -11.74 13.79 -18.31
N VAL A 29 -12.09 14.98 -17.80
CA VAL A 29 -11.40 15.61 -16.66
C VAL A 29 -11.62 14.81 -15.37
N LEU A 30 -12.82 14.28 -15.16
CA LEU A 30 -13.12 13.45 -14.00
C LEU A 30 -12.26 12.17 -14.01
N LEU A 31 -12.18 11.49 -15.14
CA LEU A 31 -11.38 10.27 -15.30
C LEU A 31 -9.91 10.54 -15.04
N THR A 32 -9.34 11.64 -15.55
CA THR A 32 -7.92 11.96 -15.34
C THR A 32 -7.60 12.25 -13.88
N ILE A 33 -8.47 12.95 -13.17
CA ILE A 33 -8.28 13.22 -11.73
C ILE A 33 -8.39 11.91 -10.93
N PHE A 34 -9.43 11.11 -11.17
CA PHE A 34 -9.65 9.85 -10.45
C PHE A 34 -8.55 8.82 -10.73
N THR A 35 -8.12 8.68 -11.98
CA THR A 35 -7.02 7.76 -12.34
C THR A 35 -5.68 8.27 -11.81
N GLY A 36 -5.39 9.57 -11.87
CA GLY A 36 -4.14 10.13 -11.35
C GLY A 36 -3.99 9.96 -9.84
N VAL A 37 -5.02 10.33 -9.07
CA VAL A 37 -5.03 10.17 -7.61
C VAL A 37 -5.06 8.68 -7.23
N GLY A 38 -5.90 7.88 -7.91
CA GLY A 38 -5.97 6.43 -7.70
C GLY A 38 -4.64 5.73 -7.99
N TYR A 39 -3.91 6.13 -9.02
CA TYR A 39 -2.59 5.59 -9.37
C TYR A 39 -1.54 5.97 -8.32
N MET A 40 -1.51 7.22 -7.87
CA MET A 40 -0.57 7.66 -6.84
C MET A 40 -0.81 6.99 -5.48
N LEU A 41 -2.08 6.77 -5.13
CA LEU A 41 -2.45 6.05 -3.91
C LEU A 41 -2.17 4.55 -4.04
N GLY A 42 -2.52 3.94 -5.18
CA GLY A 42 -2.27 2.53 -5.48
C GLY A 42 -0.78 2.17 -5.49
N ARG A 43 0.06 3.01 -6.10
CA ARG A 43 1.53 2.81 -6.11
C ARG A 43 2.15 2.82 -4.72
N LYS A 44 1.55 3.53 -3.76
CA LYS A 44 1.99 3.52 -2.36
C LYS A 44 1.45 2.30 -1.60
N ALA A 45 0.23 1.85 -1.90
CA ALA A 45 -0.35 0.64 -1.31
C ALA A 45 0.36 -0.65 -1.77
N THR A 46 0.84 -0.71 -3.02
CA THR A 46 1.65 -1.84 -3.52
C THR A 46 3.10 -1.85 -3.02
N ASN A 47 3.55 -0.78 -2.36
CA ASN A 47 4.87 -0.73 -1.69
C ASN A 47 4.78 -1.18 -0.21
N VAL A 48 3.60 -1.58 0.26
CA VAL A 48 3.43 -2.15 1.59
C VAL A 48 3.81 -3.63 1.49
N ASN A 49 5.07 -3.90 1.81
CA ASN A 49 5.64 -5.23 2.07
C ASN A 49 5.82 -6.16 0.85
N SER A 50 6.94 -6.03 0.16
CA SER A 50 7.62 -7.20 -0.41
C SER A 50 8.55 -7.76 0.67
N GLU A 51 7.98 -8.49 1.63
CA GLU A 51 8.70 -9.55 2.34
C GLU A 51 9.02 -10.62 1.31
N GLY A 52 10.09 -10.40 0.55
CA GLY A 52 10.63 -11.31 -0.44
C GLY A 52 12.04 -11.69 -0.03
N GLU A 53 12.18 -12.85 0.60
CA GLU A 53 13.43 -13.60 0.56
C GLU A 53 13.86 -13.75 -0.91
N GLY A 54 15.10 -13.37 -1.22
CA GLY A 54 15.69 -13.59 -2.55
C GLY A 54 16.13 -12.30 -3.23
N GLU A 55 17.42 -12.03 -3.08
CA GLU A 55 18.31 -11.30 -3.99
C GLU A 55 17.75 -10.04 -4.69
N THR A 56 18.29 -8.88 -4.27
CA THR A 56 18.13 -7.54 -4.88
C THR A 56 16.76 -6.89 -4.70
N SER A 57 16.42 -6.53 -3.46
CA SER A 57 15.39 -5.54 -3.22
C SER A 57 16.00 -4.16 -3.45
N ASP A 58 15.46 -3.37 -4.39
CA ASP A 58 15.95 -2.01 -4.67
C ASP A 58 15.76 -1.10 -3.44
N PHE A 59 16.74 -1.08 -2.54
CA PHE A 59 16.71 -0.24 -1.36
C PHE A 59 17.05 1.21 -1.74
N LYS A 60 16.29 2.16 -1.17
CA LYS A 60 16.51 3.60 -1.40
C LYS A 60 17.90 4.08 -0.98
N TYR A 61 18.51 3.43 0.00
CA TYR A 61 19.80 3.82 0.54
C TYR A 61 20.85 2.78 0.17
N ARG A 62 21.98 3.27 -0.33
CA ARG A 62 23.15 2.47 -0.65
C ARG A 62 24.36 3.06 0.04
N PHE A 63 25.31 2.22 0.43
CA PHE A 63 26.48 2.65 1.20
C PHE A 63 27.76 2.02 0.67
N HIS A 64 28.87 2.71 0.87
CA HIS A 64 30.19 2.12 0.69
C HIS A 64 30.55 1.34 1.95
N LYS A 65 30.91 0.07 1.79
CA LYS A 65 31.50 -0.70 2.88
C LYS A 65 32.79 0.02 3.31
N ASN A 66 33.00 0.18 4.61
CA ASN A 66 34.19 0.84 5.18
C ASN A 66 34.46 2.30 4.76
N ALA A 67 33.46 3.01 4.20
CA ALA A 67 33.58 4.41 3.76
C ALA A 67 34.65 4.68 2.68
N ASP A 68 35.14 3.64 1.99
CA ASP A 68 36.04 3.80 0.85
C ASP A 68 35.23 4.13 -0.41
N LEU A 69 35.54 5.25 -1.08
CA LEU A 69 34.81 5.71 -2.26
C LEU A 69 35.02 4.82 -3.50
N ASN A 70 35.99 3.90 -3.46
CA ASN A 70 36.32 3.05 -4.59
C ASN A 70 35.67 1.65 -4.52
N GLU A 71 35.03 1.29 -3.41
CA GLU A 71 34.40 -0.03 -3.22
C GLU A 71 32.99 -0.09 -3.82
N GLN A 72 32.50 -1.30 -4.12
CA GLN A 72 31.15 -1.50 -4.69
C GLN A 72 30.08 -0.99 -3.70
N ILE A 73 29.13 -0.24 -4.25
CA ILE A 73 28.02 0.34 -3.50
C ILE A 73 27.05 -0.80 -3.13
N LEU A 74 26.97 -1.14 -1.85
CA LEU A 74 26.09 -2.19 -1.35
C LEU A 74 24.73 -1.60 -0.97
N GLU A 75 23.67 -2.39 -1.14
CA GLU A 75 22.34 -2.02 -0.71
C GLU A 75 22.22 -2.17 0.81
N ALA A 76 21.68 -1.15 1.48
CA ALA A 76 21.50 -1.22 2.92
C ALA A 76 20.30 -2.13 3.22
N PRO A 77 20.48 -3.18 4.05
CA PRO A 77 19.36 -3.89 4.62
C PRO A 77 18.42 -2.86 5.25
N SER A 78 17.12 -2.95 4.93
CA SER A 78 16.14 -2.08 5.59
C SER A 78 16.28 -2.26 7.11
N ALA A 79 16.01 -1.20 7.87
CA ALA A 79 16.18 -1.18 9.32
C ALA A 79 15.19 -2.14 10.01
N VAL A 80 15.50 -3.44 9.99
CA VAL A 80 14.79 -4.48 10.74
C VAL A 80 15.33 -4.40 12.17
N ALA A 81 14.51 -3.84 13.06
CA ALA A 81 14.81 -3.84 14.49
C ALA A 81 14.51 -5.24 15.07
N GLU A 82 15.48 -6.14 15.05
CA GLU A 82 15.38 -7.45 15.69
C GLU A 82 15.64 -7.32 17.21
N HIS A 83 14.71 -7.82 18.03
CA HIS A 83 14.87 -7.86 19.49
C HIS A 83 14.83 -9.31 19.98
N LYS A 84 15.99 -9.90 20.24
CA LYS A 84 16.13 -11.30 20.66
C LYS A 84 15.98 -11.44 22.18
N ILE A 85 14.83 -11.93 22.63
CA ILE A 85 14.59 -12.24 24.05
C ILE A 85 14.81 -13.74 24.28
N ARG A 86 15.73 -14.10 25.19
CA ARG A 86 15.95 -15.51 25.60
C ARG A 86 15.02 -15.85 26.75
N VAL A 87 14.07 -16.75 26.53
CA VAL A 87 13.12 -17.24 27.54
C VAL A 87 13.10 -18.76 27.55
N ASN A 88 13.18 -19.36 28.74
CA ASN A 88 13.06 -20.81 28.91
C ASN A 88 11.58 -21.20 28.88
N LEU A 89 11.10 -21.61 27.71
CA LEU A 89 9.70 -21.96 27.48
C LEU A 89 9.48 -23.49 27.56
N PRO A 90 8.47 -23.97 28.31
CA PRO A 90 8.03 -25.36 28.28
C PRO A 90 7.57 -25.78 26.88
N LYS A 91 7.78 -27.05 26.51
CA LYS A 91 7.52 -27.57 25.15
C LYS A 91 6.09 -27.31 24.65
N GLU A 92 5.10 -27.36 25.54
CA GLU A 92 3.67 -27.13 25.23
C GLU A 92 3.35 -25.68 24.82
N THR A 93 4.16 -24.71 25.26
CA THR A 93 3.94 -23.29 24.95
C THR A 93 4.54 -22.87 23.61
N LYS A 94 5.41 -23.70 23.02
CA LYS A 94 6.04 -23.44 21.72
C LYS A 94 5.03 -23.48 20.57
N GLU A 95 4.03 -24.35 20.67
CA GLU A 95 3.01 -24.57 19.62
C GLU A 95 1.96 -23.45 19.56
N ARG A 96 1.86 -22.63 20.61
CA ARG A 96 0.88 -21.53 20.71
C ARG A 96 1.46 -20.17 20.32
N LEU A 97 2.71 -20.13 19.86
CA LEU A 97 3.37 -18.88 19.51
C LEU A 97 2.80 -18.28 18.22
N PRO A 98 2.70 -16.95 18.14
CA PRO A 98 2.27 -16.27 16.93
C PRO A 98 3.29 -16.52 15.81
N LYS A 99 2.80 -16.66 14.58
CA LYS A 99 3.58 -17.05 13.38
C LYS A 99 4.75 -16.12 13.02
N GLY A 100 4.85 -14.93 13.63
CA GLY A 100 5.96 -13.99 13.45
C GLY A 100 7.08 -14.12 14.49
N MET A 101 7.03 -15.09 15.40
CA MET A 101 8.06 -15.30 16.42
C MET A 101 8.93 -16.51 16.06
N THR A 102 10.13 -16.24 15.55
CA THR A 102 11.13 -17.26 15.23
C THR A 102 11.78 -17.74 16.54
N VAL A 103 11.68 -19.04 16.82
CA VAL A 103 12.27 -19.66 18.02
C VAL A 103 13.41 -20.56 17.55
N GLU A 104 14.64 -20.13 17.81
CA GLU A 104 15.84 -20.97 17.71
C GLU A 104 16.07 -21.77 19.01
#